data_AF-A0A139XAP7-F1
#
_entry.id   AF-A0A139XAP7-F1
#
_cell.length_a   1.000
_cell.length_b   1.000
_cell.length_c   1.000
_cell.angle_alpha   90.00
_cell.angle_beta   90.00
_cell.angle_gamma   90.00
#
_symmetry.space_group_name_H-M   'P 1'
#
loop_
_entity.id
_entity.type
_entity.pdbx_description
1 polymer ?
#
loop_
_entity_poly.entity_id
_entity_poly.type
_entity_poly.pdbx_seq_one_letter_code
_entity_poly.pdbx_strand_id
1 'polypeptide(L)'
;MKQKISCTSLKPKYHYCYENVEQAMTAMEKYRQQLCVIAHEKRRQGEVIADQSYPVEVIALRPKQIRLPPLLLLGGMGPLAGTIAFEQACQMFQDNREIVLFQACSLPDRTAIIEQTTRILSAFSQEHQIVVMLETAIREGLHYIYSISKPVQVIVLCNTAHYFFPKVWHRLQLNYPKIADKLQWVSLIESVMYHLQTSNLCQPLILGTSGTRLGHIYSQPLQQANIAYVEPSKMLQLTLMEGIYQGVKAFDRDIACQAGEKFFVQMLKTQPDFDCIIAGCSEIPCLFEWLKATSVDKVKQFLSQIEIIDPVQIALQCTAQSFEIVEAILG
;
A
#
# COMPACT_ATOMS: atom_id res chain seq x y z
N MET A 1 23.44 -14.79 -11.79
CA MET A 1 24.20 -13.79 -11.00
C MET A 1 23.53 -13.63 -9.65
N LYS A 2 24.21 -13.93 -8.54
CA LYS A 2 23.69 -13.62 -7.20
C LYS A 2 23.71 -12.10 -7.04
N GLN A 3 22.55 -11.45 -7.09
CA GLN A 3 22.44 -10.04 -6.67
C GLN A 3 22.84 -10.00 -5.19
N LYS A 4 24.03 -9.48 -4.90
CA LYS A 4 24.34 -8.97 -3.57
C LYS A 4 23.37 -7.81 -3.36
N ILE A 5 22.28 -8.07 -2.65
CA ILE A 5 21.42 -7.00 -2.11
C ILE A 5 22.29 -6.31 -1.06
N SER A 6 23.04 -5.29 -1.48
CA SER A 6 23.74 -4.41 -0.55
C SER A 6 22.69 -3.86 0.41
N CYS A 7 22.97 -3.89 1.71
CA CYS A 7 22.14 -3.26 2.72
C CYS A 7 21.97 -1.77 2.37
N THR A 8 20.93 -1.44 1.62
CA THR A 8 20.62 -0.09 1.17
C THR A 8 20.14 0.67 2.40
N SER A 9 20.77 1.81 2.66
CA SER A 9 20.43 2.62 3.83
C SER A 9 18.94 3.00 3.80
N LEU A 10 18.24 2.82 4.92
CA LEU A 10 16.91 3.38 5.15
C LEU A 10 16.96 4.82 5.69
N LYS A 11 18.13 5.46 5.66
CA LYS A 11 18.25 6.87 6.02
C LYS A 11 17.60 7.73 4.94
N PRO A 12 16.62 8.58 5.28
CA PRO A 12 15.99 9.41 4.28
C PRO A 12 16.98 10.44 3.72
N LYS A 13 16.93 10.63 2.41
CA LYS A 13 17.74 11.61 1.67
C LYS A 13 17.14 13.01 1.76
N TYR A 14 15.81 13.09 1.78
CA TYR A 14 15.06 14.34 1.81
C TYR A 14 13.92 14.27 2.82
N HIS A 15 13.67 15.39 3.49
CA HIS A 15 12.56 15.56 4.44
C HIS A 15 11.72 16.77 4.01
N TYR A 16 10.43 16.57 3.88
CA TYR A 16 9.46 17.62 3.59
C TYR A 16 8.51 17.75 4.79
N CYS A 17 8.22 18.98 5.21
CA CYS A 17 7.34 19.26 6.34
C CYS A 17 6.41 20.42 6.00
N TYR A 18 5.12 20.24 6.23
CA TYR A 18 4.07 21.21 5.92
C TYR A 18 3.26 21.52 7.18
N GLU A 19 2.83 22.77 7.35
CA GLU A 19 2.11 23.20 8.55
C GLU A 19 0.59 23.02 8.44
N ASN A 20 0.08 22.82 7.22
CA ASN A 20 -1.34 22.61 6.95
C ASN A 20 -1.57 21.82 5.66
N VAL A 21 -2.79 21.34 5.48
CA VAL A 21 -3.18 20.52 4.32
C VAL A 21 -3.08 21.28 3.00
N GLU A 22 -3.38 22.58 2.95
CA GLU A 22 -3.25 23.36 1.71
C GLU A 22 -1.81 23.35 1.17
N GLN A 23 -0.84 23.61 2.05
CA GLN A 23 0.59 23.52 1.72
C GLN A 23 0.99 22.11 1.30
N ALA A 24 0.54 21.09 2.04
CA ALA A 24 0.86 19.70 1.76
C ALA A 24 0.33 19.28 0.37
N MET A 25 -0.95 19.54 0.07
CA MET A 25 -1.58 19.16 -1.19
C MET A 25 -0.93 19.86 -2.39
N THR A 26 -0.64 21.16 -2.26
CA THR A 26 0.07 21.93 -3.31
C THR A 26 1.46 21.34 -3.60
N ALA A 27 2.17 20.91 -2.55
CA ALA A 27 3.49 20.32 -2.70
C ALA A 27 3.45 18.88 -3.23
N MET A 28 2.40 18.11 -2.93
CA MET A 28 2.24 16.74 -3.45
C MET A 28 2.04 16.68 -4.96
N GLU A 29 1.46 17.71 -5.57
CA GLU A 29 1.42 17.82 -7.03
C GLU A 29 2.84 17.87 -7.64
N LYS A 30 3.70 18.73 -7.10
CA LYS A 30 5.11 18.82 -7.52
C LYS A 30 5.87 17.53 -7.21
N TYR A 31 5.59 16.89 -6.08
CA TYR A 31 6.22 15.62 -5.72
C TYR A 31 5.89 14.51 -6.72
N ARG A 32 4.63 14.37 -7.15
CA ARG A 32 4.25 13.41 -8.21
C ARG A 32 4.99 13.67 -9.51
N GLN A 33 5.14 14.94 -9.91
CA GLN A 33 5.90 15.30 -11.10
C GLN A 33 7.38 14.90 -10.96
N GLN A 34 7.99 15.10 -9.79
CA GLN A 34 9.36 14.67 -9.51
C GLN A 34 9.52 13.15 -9.64
N LEU A 35 8.59 12.35 -9.11
CA LEU A 35 8.60 10.90 -9.29
C LEU A 35 8.55 10.52 -10.78
N CYS A 36 7.68 11.17 -11.55
CA CYS A 36 7.60 10.96 -13.00
C CYS A 36 8.92 11.31 -13.73
N VAL A 37 9.57 12.41 -13.34
CA VAL A 37 10.86 12.81 -13.91
C VAL A 37 11.94 11.76 -13.60
N ILE A 38 12.03 11.28 -12.36
CA ILE A 38 12.98 10.22 -11.97
C ILE A 38 12.77 8.96 -12.82
N ALA A 39 11.51 8.54 -12.98
CA ALA A 39 11.17 7.38 -13.80
C ALA A 39 11.59 7.58 -15.28
N HIS A 40 11.32 8.76 -15.83
CA HIS A 40 11.67 9.09 -17.20
C HIS A 40 13.19 9.10 -17.43
N GLU A 41 13.95 9.75 -16.55
CA GLU A 41 15.41 9.84 -16.67
C GLU A 41 16.08 8.47 -16.60
N LYS A 42 15.66 7.63 -15.65
CA LYS A 42 16.17 6.26 -15.50
C LYS A 42 15.81 5.38 -16.70
N ARG A 43 14.59 5.49 -17.21
CA ARG A 43 14.17 4.79 -18.44
C ARG A 43 15.02 5.21 -19.64
N ARG A 44 15.32 6.51 -19.78
CA ARG A 44 16.22 7.03 -20.83
C ARG A 44 17.65 6.48 -20.71
N GLN A 45 18.08 6.11 -19.50
CA GLN A 45 19.36 5.46 -19.24
C GLN A 45 19.33 3.94 -19.45
N GLY A 46 18.20 3.37 -19.86
CA GLY A 46 18.02 1.93 -20.05
C GLY A 46 17.83 1.14 -18.75
N GLU A 47 17.56 1.82 -17.64
CA GLU A 47 17.24 1.16 -16.37
C GLU A 47 15.79 0.66 -16.32
N VAL A 48 15.58 -0.49 -15.70
CA VAL A 48 14.24 -0.96 -15.33
C VAL A 48 13.78 -0.18 -14.11
N ILE A 49 12.59 0.42 -14.19
CA ILE A 49 12.02 1.18 -13.08
C ILE A 49 11.44 0.21 -12.05
N ALA A 50 11.85 0.38 -10.79
CA ALA A 50 11.34 -0.36 -9.65
C ALA A 50 11.17 0.59 -8.46
N ASP A 51 10.57 0.12 -7.37
CA ASP A 51 10.44 0.90 -6.13
C ASP A 51 11.80 1.46 -5.67
N GLN A 52 12.89 0.69 -5.84
CA GLN A 52 14.25 1.05 -5.43
C GLN A 52 14.92 2.08 -6.34
N SER A 53 14.27 2.46 -7.44
CA SER A 53 14.71 3.57 -8.29
C SER A 53 14.53 4.93 -7.60
N TYR A 54 13.72 5.01 -6.56
CA TYR A 54 13.37 6.25 -5.88
C TYR A 54 14.14 6.39 -4.56
N PRO A 55 14.42 7.62 -4.11
CA PRO A 55 15.08 7.84 -2.83
C PRO A 55 14.19 7.41 -1.66
N VAL A 56 14.83 7.09 -0.53
CA VAL A 56 14.13 7.04 0.75
C VAL A 56 13.87 8.47 1.20
N GLU A 57 12.64 8.80 1.56
CA GLU A 57 12.21 10.17 1.88
C GLU A 57 11.17 10.19 2.98
N VAL A 58 11.00 11.35 3.60
CA VAL A 58 9.94 11.61 4.58
C VAL A 58 9.12 12.81 4.17
N ILE A 59 7.81 12.66 4.22
CA ILE A 59 6.85 13.74 4.01
C ILE A 59 5.98 13.83 5.27
N ALA A 60 5.90 15.00 5.89
CA ALA A 60 5.16 15.22 7.12
C ALA A 60 4.17 16.38 7.00
N LEU A 61 2.94 16.16 7.47
CA LEU A 61 1.98 17.19 7.81
C LEU A 61 2.01 17.38 9.33
N ARG A 62 2.29 18.60 9.79
CA ARG A 62 2.40 18.96 11.21
C ARG A 62 1.57 20.20 11.53
N PRO A 63 0.26 20.02 11.73
CA PRO A 63 -0.62 21.11 12.11
C PRO A 63 -0.31 21.62 13.51
N LYS A 64 -0.64 22.89 13.77
CA LYS A 64 -0.42 23.51 15.09
C LYS A 64 -1.32 22.93 16.18
N GLN A 65 -2.52 22.47 15.81
CA GLN A 65 -3.52 21.92 16.72
C GLN A 65 -3.96 20.56 16.22
N ILE A 66 -3.58 19.50 16.92
CA ILE A 66 -3.98 18.14 16.60
C ILE A 66 -5.00 17.64 17.65
N ARG A 67 -5.97 16.86 17.19
CA ARG A 67 -6.99 16.19 18.04
C ARG A 67 -6.89 14.68 17.95
N LEU A 68 -6.47 14.18 16.79
CA LEU A 68 -6.33 12.75 16.52
C LEU A 68 -4.92 12.25 16.86
N PRO A 69 -4.77 10.96 17.23
CA PRO A 69 -3.45 10.37 17.43
C PRO A 69 -2.61 10.43 16.15
N PRO A 70 -1.29 10.62 16.23
CA PRO A 70 -0.44 10.72 15.06
C PRO A 70 -0.51 9.47 14.17
N LEU A 71 -0.37 9.67 12.86
CA LEU A 71 -0.40 8.62 11.84
C LEU A 71 0.96 8.47 11.19
N LEU A 72 1.54 7.27 11.28
CA LEU A 72 2.66 6.86 10.46
C LEU A 72 2.16 6.00 9.30
N LEU A 73 2.32 6.53 8.09
CA LEU A 73 2.13 5.84 6.83
C LEU A 73 3.48 5.29 6.37
N LEU A 74 3.66 3.97 6.43
CA LEU A 74 4.85 3.31 5.91
C LEU A 74 4.66 3.02 4.41
N GLY A 75 5.26 3.84 3.57
CA GLY A 75 5.23 3.76 2.10
C GLY A 75 6.52 3.25 1.48
N GLY A 76 6.79 3.66 0.24
CA GLY A 76 7.99 3.36 -0.54
C GLY A 76 7.92 2.05 -1.32
N MET A 77 6.95 1.20 -1.00
CA MET A 77 6.66 -0.06 -1.69
C MET A 77 5.81 0.15 -2.95
N GLY A 78 6.07 1.27 -3.64
CA GLY A 78 5.18 1.96 -4.55
C GLY A 78 5.10 3.44 -4.17
N PRO A 79 6.05 4.30 -4.58
CA PRO A 79 6.10 5.68 -4.12
C PRO A 79 4.88 6.51 -4.56
N LEU A 80 4.33 6.23 -5.74
CA LEU A 80 3.07 6.84 -6.19
C LEU A 80 1.90 6.46 -5.26
N ALA A 81 1.75 5.17 -4.95
CA ALA A 81 0.71 4.69 -4.04
C ALA A 81 0.87 5.30 -2.63
N GLY A 82 2.11 5.41 -2.14
CA GLY A 82 2.43 6.12 -0.89
C GLY A 82 1.98 7.58 -0.91
N THR A 83 2.23 8.27 -2.01
CA THR A 83 1.83 9.68 -2.20
C THR A 83 0.32 9.83 -2.19
N ILE A 84 -0.40 9.00 -2.96
CA ILE A 84 -1.87 9.01 -3.03
C ILE A 84 -2.48 8.75 -1.65
N ALA A 85 -1.95 7.78 -0.90
CA ALA A 85 -2.43 7.49 0.45
C ALA A 85 -2.21 8.65 1.42
N PHE A 86 -1.09 9.37 1.32
CA PHE A 86 -0.84 10.56 2.13
C PHE A 86 -1.81 11.68 1.78
N GLU A 87 -2.12 11.88 0.49
CA GLU A 87 -3.13 12.85 0.05
C GLU A 87 -4.53 12.49 0.53
N GLN A 88 -4.93 11.22 0.43
CA GLN A 88 -6.19 10.72 0.98
C GLN A 88 -6.27 10.96 2.49
N ALA A 89 -5.19 10.70 3.23
CA ALA A 89 -5.12 10.95 4.66
C ALA A 89 -5.22 12.45 5.00
N CYS A 90 -4.52 13.32 4.25
CA CYS A 90 -4.62 14.77 4.41
C CYS A 90 -6.04 15.27 4.16
N GLN A 91 -6.70 14.80 3.10
CA GLN A 91 -8.08 15.15 2.79
C GLN A 91 -9.06 14.63 3.85
N MET A 92 -8.84 13.44 4.39
CA MET A 92 -9.71 12.83 5.39
C MET A 92 -9.60 13.52 6.75
N PHE A 93 -8.38 13.75 7.23
CA PHE A 93 -8.16 14.24 8.60
C PHE A 93 -7.99 15.75 8.70
N GLN A 94 -7.80 16.44 7.56
CA GLN A 94 -7.53 17.87 7.51
C GLN A 94 -6.35 18.22 8.44
N ASP A 95 -6.37 19.39 9.05
CA ASP A 95 -5.36 19.85 10.02
C ASP A 95 -5.54 19.26 11.43
N ASN A 96 -6.37 18.23 11.63
CA ASN A 96 -6.64 17.68 12.97
C ASN A 96 -5.63 16.60 13.42
N ARG A 97 -4.62 16.29 12.60
CA ARG A 97 -3.77 15.12 12.80
C ARG A 97 -2.35 15.33 12.27
N GLU A 98 -1.34 14.93 13.04
CA GLU A 98 0.02 14.77 12.52
C GLU A 98 0.06 13.51 11.64
N ILE A 99 0.54 13.66 10.40
CA ILE A 99 0.66 12.55 9.44
C ILE A 99 2.08 12.54 8.91
N VAL A 100 2.75 11.39 9.04
CA VAL A 100 4.09 11.15 8.49
C VAL A 100 4.00 10.04 7.47
N LEU A 101 4.35 10.32 6.22
CA LEU A 101 4.64 9.33 5.20
C LEU A 101 6.15 9.06 5.18
N PHE A 102 6.54 7.84 5.49
CA PHE A 102 7.92 7.36 5.35
C PHE A 102 8.03 6.51 4.09
N GLN A 103 8.63 7.06 3.03
CA GLN A 103 8.82 6.37 1.74
C GLN A 103 10.05 5.46 1.80
N ALA A 104 9.89 4.22 2.28
CA ALA A 104 10.97 3.23 2.38
C ALA A 104 11.31 2.55 1.02
N CYS A 105 11.60 3.34 -0.02
CA CYS A 105 11.80 2.87 -1.39
C CYS A 105 12.91 1.83 -1.57
N SER A 106 13.87 1.77 -0.64
CA SER A 106 14.97 0.80 -0.66
C SER A 106 14.58 -0.61 -0.19
N LEU A 107 13.36 -0.81 0.31
CA LEU A 107 12.85 -2.14 0.68
C LEU A 107 12.81 -3.05 -0.55
N PRO A 108 13.29 -4.31 -0.47
CA PRO A 108 13.24 -5.26 -1.58
C PRO A 108 11.82 -5.54 -2.11
N ASP A 109 11.73 -6.10 -3.31
CA ASP A 109 10.46 -6.54 -3.87
C ASP A 109 9.87 -7.71 -3.06
N ARG A 110 8.65 -7.51 -2.56
CA ARG A 110 7.96 -8.47 -1.68
C ARG A 110 7.57 -9.74 -2.44
N THR A 111 7.10 -9.58 -3.67
CA THR A 111 6.66 -10.70 -4.53
C THR A 111 7.80 -11.67 -4.79
N ALA A 112 8.96 -11.16 -5.19
CA ALA A 112 10.16 -11.95 -5.46
C ALA A 112 10.62 -12.74 -4.23
N ILE A 113 10.55 -12.15 -3.03
CA ILE A 113 10.90 -12.84 -1.79
C ILE A 113 9.89 -13.96 -1.49
N ILE A 114 8.58 -13.68 -1.55
CA ILE A 114 7.53 -14.70 -1.31
C ILE A 114 7.67 -15.86 -2.29
N GLU A 115 7.89 -15.58 -3.57
CA GLU A 115 8.10 -16.59 -4.61
C GLU A 115 9.34 -17.47 -4.34
N GLN A 116 10.40 -16.91 -3.77
CA GLN A 116 11.60 -17.67 -3.40
C GLN A 116 11.40 -18.49 -2.13
N THR A 117 10.82 -17.90 -1.08
CA THR A 117 10.55 -18.58 0.20
C THR A 117 9.62 -19.77 0.02
N THR A 118 8.62 -19.66 -0.86
CA THR A 118 7.69 -20.75 -1.17
C THR A 118 8.33 -21.89 -1.98
N ARG A 119 9.45 -21.64 -2.67
CA ARG A 119 10.13 -22.64 -3.53
C ARG A 119 11.39 -23.25 -2.90
N ILE A 120 12.10 -22.51 -2.07
CA ILE A 120 13.46 -22.86 -1.62
C ILE A 120 13.59 -22.65 -0.11
N LEU A 121 13.87 -23.72 0.64
CA LEU A 121 14.05 -23.65 2.10
C LEU A 121 15.21 -22.72 2.53
N SER A 122 16.27 -22.55 1.73
CA SER A 122 17.38 -21.63 2.07
C SER A 122 17.02 -20.14 1.94
N ALA A 123 15.83 -19.80 1.41
CA ALA A 123 15.36 -18.43 1.27
C ALA A 123 14.83 -17.81 2.59
N PHE A 124 14.75 -18.57 3.70
CA PHE A 124 14.43 -18.02 5.03
C PHE A 124 15.32 -16.85 5.45
N SER A 125 16.57 -16.82 4.94
CA SER A 125 17.49 -15.70 5.16
C SER A 125 17.01 -14.38 4.57
N GLN A 126 16.39 -14.41 3.38
CA GLN A 126 15.86 -13.21 2.71
C GLN A 126 14.55 -12.75 3.35
N GLU A 127 13.69 -13.70 3.73
CA GLU A 127 12.49 -13.39 4.50
C GLU A 127 12.84 -12.70 5.83
N HIS A 128 13.82 -13.23 6.57
CA HIS A 128 14.29 -12.61 7.80
C HIS A 128 14.83 -11.20 7.54
N GLN A 129 15.59 -11.01 6.45
CA GLN A 129 16.12 -9.69 6.08
C GLN A 129 15.02 -8.66 5.83
N ILE A 130 13.97 -8.99 5.05
CA ILE A 130 12.88 -8.02 4.81
C ILE A 130 12.07 -7.74 6.07
N VAL A 131 11.88 -8.73 6.97
CA VAL A 131 11.26 -8.52 8.28
C VAL A 131 12.08 -7.51 9.11
N VAL A 132 13.41 -7.65 9.12
CA VAL A 132 14.31 -6.71 9.83
C VAL A 132 14.24 -5.31 9.22
N MET A 133 14.22 -5.21 7.88
CA MET A 133 14.15 -3.92 7.18
C MET A 133 12.80 -3.21 7.38
N LEU A 134 11.68 -3.93 7.32
CA LEU A 134 10.35 -3.37 7.60
C LEU A 134 10.25 -2.85 9.04
N GLU A 135 10.76 -3.63 10.01
CA GLU A 135 10.84 -3.18 11.41
C GLU A 135 11.66 -1.90 11.56
N THR A 136 12.81 -1.86 10.88
CA THR A 136 13.70 -0.70 10.89
C THR A 136 13.02 0.50 10.25
N ALA A 137 12.31 0.32 9.14
CA ALA A 137 11.60 1.39 8.47
C ALA A 137 10.48 2.00 9.35
N ILE A 138 9.77 1.17 10.14
CA ILE A 138 8.82 1.67 11.15
C ILE A 138 9.55 2.52 12.19
N ARG A 139 10.63 1.99 12.78
CA ARG A 139 11.41 2.71 13.80
C ARG A 139 11.98 4.04 13.27
N GLU A 140 12.50 4.04 12.05
CA GLU A 140 13.01 5.26 11.41
C GLU A 140 11.88 6.26 11.16
N GLY A 141 10.72 5.81 10.66
CA GLY A 141 9.54 6.67 10.49
C GLY A 141 9.08 7.32 11.80
N LEU A 142 9.17 6.61 12.92
CA LEU A 142 8.80 7.13 14.24
C LEU A 142 9.72 8.27 14.72
N HIS A 143 10.96 8.37 14.25
CA HIS A 143 11.81 9.52 14.56
C HIS A 143 11.25 10.85 14.02
N TYR A 144 10.28 10.79 13.10
CA TYR A 144 9.65 11.94 12.48
C TYR A 144 8.26 12.27 13.05
N ILE A 145 7.78 11.49 14.02
CA ILE A 145 6.56 11.79 14.78
C ILE A 145 6.93 12.65 15.98
N TYR A 146 6.39 13.87 16.04
CA TYR A 146 6.78 14.88 17.03
C TYR A 146 5.75 15.02 18.15
N SER A 147 4.49 14.70 17.86
CA SER A 147 3.45 14.71 18.88
C SER A 147 3.71 13.66 19.96
N ILE A 148 3.38 14.03 21.19
CA ILE A 148 3.56 13.21 22.38
C ILE A 148 2.32 12.30 22.59
N SER A 149 1.24 12.56 21.86
CA SER A 149 -0.02 11.82 21.88
C SER A 149 0.19 10.36 21.45
N LYS A 150 -0.41 9.44 22.20
CA LYS A 150 -0.34 8.00 21.96
C LYS A 150 -1.75 7.41 21.88
N PRO A 151 -1.93 6.28 21.18
CA PRO A 151 -0.91 5.56 20.40
C PRO A 151 -0.58 6.23 19.06
N VAL A 152 0.61 6.02 18.52
CA VAL A 152 0.91 6.30 17.10
C VAL A 152 0.28 5.20 16.27
N GLN A 153 -0.66 5.55 15.41
CA GLN A 153 -1.27 4.59 14.51
C GLN A 153 -0.35 4.37 13.30
N VAL A 154 -0.15 3.11 12.91
CA VAL A 154 0.75 2.73 11.83
C VAL A 154 -0.02 1.98 10.76
N ILE A 155 0.01 2.48 9.53
CA ILE A 155 -0.51 1.78 8.35
C ILE A 155 0.66 1.47 7.42
N VAL A 156 0.73 0.22 6.97
CA VAL A 156 1.69 -0.22 5.95
C VAL A 156 1.02 -0.14 4.60
N LEU A 157 1.46 0.74 3.72
CA LEU A 157 0.80 1.04 2.45
C LEU A 157 1.13 0.04 1.33
N CYS A 158 1.19 -1.25 1.68
CA CYS A 158 1.44 -2.33 0.73
C CYS A 158 0.76 -3.61 1.21
N ASN A 159 -0.20 -4.10 0.43
CA ASN A 159 -0.91 -5.36 0.72
C ASN A 159 0.05 -6.55 0.80
N THR A 160 0.96 -6.69 -0.17
CA THR A 160 1.92 -7.81 -0.18
C THR A 160 2.89 -7.79 1.02
N ALA A 161 3.17 -6.62 1.59
CA ALA A 161 4.02 -6.51 2.79
C ALA A 161 3.35 -7.12 4.04
N HIS A 162 2.02 -7.25 4.05
CA HIS A 162 1.28 -7.86 5.16
C HIS A 162 1.59 -9.36 5.33
N TYR A 163 2.18 -10.01 4.32
CA TYR A 163 2.75 -11.36 4.46
C TYR A 163 3.76 -11.44 5.62
N PHE A 164 4.63 -10.43 5.72
CA PHE A 164 5.74 -10.40 6.66
C PHE A 164 5.33 -9.76 7.99
N PHE A 165 4.23 -9.01 8.01
CA PHE A 165 3.96 -8.06 9.09
C PHE A 165 3.63 -8.71 10.45
N PRO A 166 2.96 -9.88 10.54
CA PRO A 166 2.87 -10.60 11.81
C PRO A 166 4.25 -10.87 12.44
N LYS A 167 5.26 -11.23 11.63
CA LYS A 167 6.65 -11.42 12.10
C LYS A 167 7.32 -10.10 12.46
N VAL A 168 7.08 -9.04 11.69
CA VAL A 168 7.59 -7.68 11.99
C VAL A 168 7.05 -7.20 13.33
N TRP A 169 5.74 -7.31 13.54
CA TRP A 169 5.06 -6.86 14.75
C TRP A 169 5.53 -7.65 15.98
N HIS A 170 5.62 -8.96 15.87
CA HIS A 170 6.19 -9.80 16.93
C HIS A 170 7.64 -9.41 17.26
N ARG A 171 8.46 -9.12 16.24
CA ARG A 171 9.84 -8.68 16.43
C ARG A 171 9.94 -7.32 17.13
N LEU A 172 9.05 -6.37 16.81
CA LEU A 172 8.91 -5.09 17.52
C LEU A 172 8.58 -5.31 19.00
N GLN A 173 7.59 -6.15 19.29
CA GLN A 173 7.17 -6.44 20.66
C GLN A 173 8.29 -7.08 21.50
N LEU A 174 9.03 -8.02 20.92
CA LEU A 174 10.13 -8.69 21.61
C LEU A 174 11.37 -7.81 21.80
N ASN A 175 11.83 -7.12 20.74
CA ASN A 175 13.12 -6.43 20.76
C ASN A 175 13.01 -4.97 21.17
N TYR A 176 11.83 -4.36 20.99
CA TYR A 176 11.57 -2.94 21.25
C TYR A 176 10.23 -2.72 21.96
N PRO A 177 9.95 -3.38 23.09
CA PRO A 177 8.64 -3.32 23.77
C PRO A 177 8.20 -1.89 24.06
N LYS A 178 9.12 -1.02 24.53
CA LYS A 178 8.83 0.41 24.78
C LYS A 178 8.40 1.20 23.54
N ILE A 179 8.79 0.76 22.35
CA ILE A 179 8.33 1.33 21.08
C ILE A 179 6.96 0.71 20.76
N ALA A 180 6.87 -0.62 20.75
CA ALA A 180 5.66 -1.36 20.41
C ALA A 180 4.45 -0.95 21.26
N ASP A 181 4.62 -0.71 22.56
CA ASP A 181 3.56 -0.26 23.48
C ASP A 181 2.96 1.10 23.11
N LYS A 182 3.65 1.88 22.27
CA LYS A 182 3.20 3.19 21.79
C LYS A 182 2.57 3.11 20.41
N LEU A 183 2.57 1.94 19.77
CA LEU A 183 2.08 1.76 18.41
C LEU A 183 0.75 1.04 18.40
N GLN A 184 -0.11 1.45 17.48
CA GLN A 184 -1.29 0.70 17.08
C GLN A 184 -1.15 0.39 15.60
N TRP A 185 -0.87 -0.87 15.26
CA TRP A 185 -0.91 -1.30 13.87
C TRP A 185 -2.36 -1.38 13.40
N VAL A 186 -2.65 -0.71 12.29
CA VAL A 186 -3.93 -0.81 11.58
C VAL A 186 -3.68 -1.61 10.30
N SER A 187 -4.12 -2.87 10.31
CA SER A 187 -3.92 -3.83 9.22
C SER A 187 -4.86 -3.55 8.06
N LEU A 188 -4.32 -3.44 6.83
CA LEU A 188 -5.14 -3.31 5.62
C LEU A 188 -6.08 -4.50 5.46
N ILE A 189 -5.62 -5.69 5.85
CA ILE A 189 -6.34 -6.95 5.64
C ILE A 189 -7.49 -7.06 6.64
N GLU A 190 -7.22 -6.81 7.92
CA GLU A 190 -8.27 -6.84 8.96
C GLU A 190 -9.33 -5.77 8.70
N SER A 191 -8.92 -4.59 8.22
CA SER A 191 -9.84 -3.50 7.85
C SER A 191 -10.78 -3.92 6.71
N VAL A 192 -10.25 -4.59 5.67
CA VAL A 192 -11.08 -5.14 4.58
C VAL A 192 -12.00 -6.26 5.07
N MET A 193 -11.52 -7.16 5.93
CA MET A 193 -12.35 -8.24 6.47
C MET A 193 -13.51 -7.70 7.30
N TYR A 194 -13.25 -6.70 8.15
CA TYR A 194 -14.28 -6.01 8.92
C TYR A 194 -15.30 -5.32 8.02
N HIS A 195 -14.83 -4.65 6.96
CA HIS A 195 -15.71 -4.02 5.99
C HIS A 195 -16.61 -5.05 5.29
N LEU A 196 -16.05 -6.14 4.76
CA LEU A 196 -16.86 -7.18 4.10
C LEU A 196 -17.93 -7.77 5.02
N GLN A 197 -17.59 -8.05 6.27
CA GLN A 197 -18.53 -8.59 7.27
C GLN A 197 -19.66 -7.62 7.63
N THR A 198 -19.46 -6.32 7.43
CA THR A 198 -20.46 -5.28 7.74
C THR A 198 -21.22 -4.80 6.49
N SER A 199 -20.75 -5.13 5.29
CA SER A 199 -21.24 -4.57 4.01
C SER A 199 -22.19 -5.47 3.19
N ASN A 200 -22.70 -6.61 3.69
CA ASN A 200 -23.49 -7.58 2.89
C ASN A 200 -22.82 -8.03 1.57
N LEU A 201 -21.49 -7.89 1.47
CA LEU A 201 -20.68 -8.35 0.33
C LEU A 201 -20.16 -9.76 0.64
N CYS A 202 -20.37 -10.68 -0.29
CA CYS A 202 -20.23 -12.11 -0.05
C CYS A 202 -19.25 -12.80 -1.02
N GLN A 203 -18.87 -12.15 -2.12
CA GLN A 203 -18.03 -12.77 -3.14
C GLN A 203 -17.08 -11.78 -3.83
N PRO A 204 -16.01 -11.30 -3.16
CA PRO A 204 -15.02 -10.42 -3.78
C PRO A 204 -14.18 -11.10 -4.88
N LEU A 205 -13.89 -10.36 -5.95
CA LEU A 205 -12.74 -10.60 -6.82
C LEU A 205 -11.48 -9.99 -6.20
N ILE A 206 -10.46 -10.82 -5.96
CA ILE A 206 -9.17 -10.36 -5.42
C ILE A 206 -8.24 -10.02 -6.59
N LEU A 207 -7.93 -8.73 -6.75
CA LEU A 207 -6.90 -8.29 -7.68
C LEU A 207 -5.67 -7.84 -6.89
N GLY A 208 -4.54 -8.55 -7.05
CA GLY A 208 -3.31 -8.22 -6.35
C GLY A 208 -2.09 -8.75 -7.10
N THR A 209 -0.90 -8.55 -6.53
CA THR A 209 0.32 -9.12 -7.10
C THR A 209 0.32 -10.64 -7.02
N SER A 210 1.19 -11.33 -7.77
CA SER A 210 1.42 -12.77 -7.56
C SER A 210 1.90 -13.05 -6.14
N GLY A 211 2.62 -12.12 -5.50
CA GLY A 211 2.98 -12.20 -4.09
C GLY A 211 1.78 -12.17 -3.15
N THR A 212 0.81 -11.28 -3.38
CA THR A 212 -0.46 -11.23 -2.61
C THR A 212 -1.22 -12.56 -2.73
N ARG A 213 -1.25 -13.14 -3.93
CA ARG A 213 -1.91 -14.42 -4.21
C ARG A 213 -1.19 -15.61 -3.54
N LEU A 214 0.12 -15.74 -3.78
CA LEU A 214 0.93 -16.84 -3.24
C LEU A 214 1.06 -16.79 -1.72
N GLY A 215 1.08 -15.59 -1.16
CA GLY A 215 1.08 -15.37 0.28
C GLY A 215 -0.28 -15.55 0.94
N HIS A 216 -1.33 -15.88 0.17
CA HIS A 216 -2.71 -16.05 0.63
C HIS A 216 -3.26 -14.88 1.47
N ILE A 217 -2.81 -13.66 1.16
CA ILE A 217 -3.02 -12.46 2.00
C ILE A 217 -4.49 -12.15 2.23
N TYR A 218 -5.32 -12.35 1.21
CA TYR A 218 -6.78 -12.22 1.32
C TYR A 218 -7.48 -13.57 1.26
N SER A 219 -7.00 -14.53 0.46
CA SER A 219 -7.67 -15.82 0.30
C SER A 219 -7.77 -16.59 1.63
N GLN A 220 -6.73 -16.58 2.46
CA GLN A 220 -6.75 -17.28 3.75
C GLN A 220 -7.77 -16.68 4.74
N PRO A 221 -7.77 -15.37 5.05
CA PRO A 221 -8.77 -14.81 5.96
C PRO A 221 -10.20 -14.89 5.42
N LEU A 222 -10.41 -14.78 4.10
CA LEU A 222 -11.72 -15.00 3.47
C LEU A 222 -12.21 -16.44 3.69
N GLN A 223 -11.34 -17.44 3.48
CA GLN A 223 -11.66 -18.85 3.76
C GLN A 223 -11.98 -19.09 5.24
N GLN A 224 -11.20 -18.51 6.15
CA GLN A 224 -11.44 -18.62 7.59
C GLN A 224 -12.79 -18.00 8.01
N ALA A 225 -13.23 -16.96 7.31
CA ALA A 225 -14.53 -16.32 7.51
C ALA A 225 -15.69 -16.97 6.72
N ASN A 226 -15.43 -18.05 5.96
CA ASN A 226 -16.39 -18.68 5.04
C ASN A 226 -16.97 -17.73 3.99
N ILE A 227 -16.19 -16.73 3.57
CA ILE A 227 -16.56 -15.80 2.49
C ILE A 227 -16.03 -16.38 1.17
N ALA A 228 -16.91 -16.56 0.18
CA ALA A 228 -16.51 -17.01 -1.15
C ALA A 228 -15.64 -15.94 -1.83
N TYR A 229 -14.77 -16.32 -2.76
CA TYR A 229 -13.95 -15.34 -3.48
C TYR A 229 -13.57 -15.84 -4.86
N VAL A 230 -13.23 -14.89 -5.73
CA VAL A 230 -12.74 -15.14 -7.08
C VAL A 230 -11.30 -14.65 -7.20
N GLU A 231 -10.46 -15.42 -7.88
CA GLU A 231 -9.13 -14.98 -8.30
C GLU A 231 -8.99 -15.08 -9.83
N PRO A 232 -8.18 -14.21 -10.45
CA PRO A 232 -7.90 -14.30 -11.87
C PRO A 232 -7.24 -15.64 -12.25
N SER A 233 -7.46 -16.07 -13.49
CA SER A 233 -6.68 -17.16 -14.08
C SER A 233 -5.18 -16.81 -14.14
N LYS A 234 -4.30 -17.80 -14.29
CA LYS A 234 -2.84 -17.55 -14.37
C LYS A 234 -2.46 -16.55 -15.48
N MET A 235 -3.12 -16.62 -16.63
CA MET A 235 -2.87 -15.73 -17.76
C MET A 235 -3.36 -14.30 -17.48
N LEU A 236 -4.54 -14.16 -16.85
CA LEU A 236 -5.03 -12.85 -16.41
C LEU A 236 -4.13 -12.27 -15.32
N GLN A 237 -3.64 -13.09 -14.38
CA GLN A 237 -2.70 -12.67 -13.36
C GLN A 237 -1.41 -12.08 -13.95
N LEU A 238 -0.86 -12.70 -15.01
CA LEU A 238 0.31 -12.15 -15.70
C LEU A 238 0.03 -10.79 -16.35
N THR A 239 -1.16 -10.64 -16.96
CA THR A 239 -1.59 -9.38 -17.57
C THR A 239 -1.78 -8.28 -16.51
N LEU A 240 -2.36 -8.63 -15.36
CA LEU A 240 -2.49 -7.71 -14.22
C LEU A 240 -1.12 -7.28 -13.69
N MET A 241 -0.17 -8.22 -13.56
CA MET A 241 1.20 -7.93 -13.13
C MET A 241 1.92 -6.98 -14.07
N GLU A 242 1.71 -7.08 -15.38
CA GLU A 242 2.23 -6.13 -16.38
C GLU A 242 1.70 -4.71 -16.11
N GLY A 243 0.38 -4.55 -15.93
CA GLY A 243 -0.23 -3.26 -15.61
C GLY A 243 0.26 -2.66 -14.29
N ILE A 244 0.54 -3.49 -13.29
CA ILE A 244 1.07 -3.04 -11.99
C ILE A 244 2.55 -2.64 -12.10
N TYR A 245 3.42 -3.56 -12.54
CA TYR A 245 4.88 -3.39 -12.46
C TYR A 245 5.44 -2.55 -13.60
N GLN A 246 5.05 -2.86 -14.84
CA GLN A 246 5.54 -2.14 -16.03
C GLN A 246 4.69 -0.90 -16.32
N GLY A 247 3.47 -0.85 -15.81
CA GLY A 247 2.60 0.31 -15.89
C GLY A 247 2.77 1.24 -14.69
N VAL A 248 1.92 1.08 -13.66
CA VAL A 248 1.78 2.04 -12.56
C VAL A 248 3.10 2.26 -11.79
N LYS A 249 3.78 1.19 -11.35
CA LYS A 249 5.06 1.31 -10.62
C LYS A 249 6.18 1.96 -11.44
N ALA A 250 6.15 1.77 -12.75
CA ALA A 250 7.13 2.35 -13.67
C ALA A 250 6.75 3.76 -14.17
N PHE A 251 5.62 4.32 -13.72
CA PHE A 251 5.06 5.57 -14.24
C PHE A 251 4.88 5.53 -15.76
N ASP A 252 4.42 4.39 -16.28
CA ASP A 252 4.09 4.18 -17.69
C ASP A 252 2.58 4.02 -17.84
N ARG A 253 1.90 5.14 -18.10
CA ARG A 253 0.44 5.15 -18.20
C ARG A 253 -0.06 4.33 -19.38
N ASP A 254 0.67 4.33 -20.50
CA ASP A 254 0.24 3.64 -21.70
C ASP A 254 0.28 2.12 -21.50
N ILE A 255 1.38 1.59 -20.94
CA ILE A 255 1.47 0.17 -20.59
C ILE A 255 0.41 -0.21 -19.56
N ALA A 256 0.20 0.62 -18.53
CA ALA A 256 -0.82 0.39 -17.51
C ALA A 256 -2.21 0.25 -18.13
N CYS A 257 -2.62 1.21 -18.97
CA CYS A 257 -3.93 1.21 -19.61
C CYS A 257 -4.09 0.07 -20.60
N GLN A 258 -3.07 -0.23 -21.41
CA GLN A 258 -3.13 -1.34 -22.38
C GLN A 258 -3.28 -2.70 -21.69
N ALA A 259 -2.47 -2.97 -20.66
CA ALA A 259 -2.54 -4.20 -19.90
C ALA A 259 -3.85 -4.30 -19.10
N GLY A 260 -4.27 -3.20 -18.45
CA GLY A 260 -5.51 -3.15 -17.69
C GLY A 260 -6.75 -3.35 -18.55
N GLU A 261 -6.84 -2.70 -19.72
CA GLU A 261 -7.93 -2.91 -20.67
C GLU A 261 -7.96 -4.37 -21.15
N LYS A 262 -6.82 -4.91 -21.57
CA LYS A 262 -6.70 -6.31 -21.97
C LYS A 262 -7.16 -7.26 -20.86
N PHE A 263 -6.81 -6.98 -19.60
CA PHE A 263 -7.26 -7.75 -18.45
C PHE A 263 -8.79 -7.74 -18.34
N PHE A 264 -9.41 -6.57 -18.28
CA PHE A 264 -10.87 -6.46 -18.07
C PHE A 264 -11.66 -6.96 -19.27
N VAL A 265 -11.21 -6.70 -20.50
CA VAL A 265 -11.86 -7.22 -21.72
C VAL A 265 -11.90 -8.75 -21.72
N GLN A 266 -10.83 -9.41 -21.28
CA GLN A 266 -10.79 -10.88 -21.23
C GLN A 266 -11.54 -11.43 -20.01
N MET A 267 -11.42 -10.79 -18.84
CA MET A 267 -12.14 -11.19 -17.63
C MET A 267 -13.66 -11.10 -17.83
N LEU A 268 -14.17 -10.02 -18.44
CA LEU A 268 -15.61 -9.85 -18.68
C LEU A 268 -16.20 -10.82 -19.70
N LYS A 269 -15.37 -11.58 -20.45
CA LYS A 269 -15.87 -12.67 -21.32
C LYS A 269 -16.23 -13.92 -20.54
N THR A 270 -15.67 -14.11 -19.34
CA THR A 270 -15.92 -15.30 -18.53
C THR A 270 -17.17 -15.18 -17.66
N GLN A 271 -17.90 -14.05 -17.75
CA GLN A 271 -19.08 -13.72 -16.92
C GLN A 271 -18.88 -14.11 -15.45
N PRO A 272 -17.80 -13.63 -14.81
CA PRO A 272 -17.51 -14.01 -13.44
C PRO A 272 -18.57 -13.47 -12.47
N ASP A 273 -18.90 -14.29 -11.48
CA ASP A 273 -19.84 -13.94 -10.41
C ASP A 273 -19.05 -13.40 -9.22
N PHE A 274 -19.12 -12.08 -9.02
CA PHE A 274 -18.59 -11.36 -7.87
C PHE A 274 -19.33 -10.04 -7.69
N ASP A 275 -19.42 -9.55 -6.46
CA ASP A 275 -20.18 -8.35 -6.08
C ASP A 275 -19.29 -7.12 -5.81
N CYS A 276 -17.99 -7.34 -5.62
CA CYS A 276 -17.01 -6.29 -5.39
C CYS A 276 -15.60 -6.70 -5.86
N ILE A 277 -14.70 -5.73 -5.92
CA ILE A 277 -13.28 -5.94 -6.19
C ILE A 277 -12.47 -5.50 -4.97
N ILE A 278 -11.65 -6.40 -4.43
CA ILE A 278 -10.59 -6.02 -3.49
C ILE A 278 -9.37 -5.58 -4.29
N ALA A 279 -8.99 -4.32 -4.16
CA ALA A 279 -7.76 -3.77 -4.72
C ALA A 279 -6.53 -4.19 -3.87
N GLY A 280 -6.24 -5.49 -3.86
CA GLY A 280 -5.15 -6.18 -3.14
C GLY A 280 -3.72 -5.84 -3.58
N CYS A 281 -3.51 -4.70 -4.25
CA CYS A 281 -2.23 -4.02 -4.49
C CYS A 281 -2.51 -2.50 -4.47
N SER A 282 -1.68 -1.71 -3.78
CA SER A 282 -1.95 -0.27 -3.60
C SER A 282 -1.80 0.56 -4.88
N GLU A 283 -1.24 -0.01 -5.95
CA GLU A 283 -1.27 0.57 -7.30
C GLU A 283 -2.58 0.36 -8.08
N ILE A 284 -3.43 -0.59 -7.68
CA ILE A 284 -4.65 -0.93 -8.43
C ILE A 284 -5.68 0.21 -8.46
N PRO A 285 -5.93 0.95 -7.37
CA PRO A 285 -6.82 2.12 -7.44
C PRO A 285 -6.35 3.14 -8.49
N CYS A 286 -5.05 3.40 -8.58
CA CYS A 286 -4.47 4.28 -9.60
C CYS A 286 -4.69 3.73 -11.02
N LEU A 287 -4.47 2.43 -11.24
CA LEU A 287 -4.77 1.77 -12.50
C LEU A 287 -6.25 1.96 -12.90
N PHE A 288 -7.18 1.80 -11.97
CA PHE A 288 -8.60 1.95 -12.23
C PHE A 288 -8.98 3.37 -12.63
N GLU A 289 -8.45 4.38 -11.95
CA GLU A 289 -8.68 5.78 -12.32
C GLU A 289 -8.17 6.08 -13.74
N TRP A 290 -7.01 5.53 -14.12
CA TRP A 290 -6.53 5.68 -15.49
C TRP A 290 -7.44 4.97 -16.51
N LEU A 291 -7.90 3.76 -16.22
CA LEU A 291 -8.81 3.00 -17.09
C LEU A 291 -10.17 3.68 -17.25
N LYS A 292 -10.75 4.23 -16.17
CA LYS A 292 -12.01 5.00 -16.22
C LYS A 292 -11.89 6.21 -17.14
N ALA A 293 -10.70 6.82 -17.24
CA ALA A 293 -10.45 7.92 -18.15
C ALA A 293 -10.25 7.48 -19.61
N THR A 294 -9.51 6.39 -19.87
CA THR A 294 -8.98 6.11 -21.22
C THR A 294 -9.49 4.83 -21.89
N SER A 295 -10.05 3.88 -21.14
CA SER A 295 -10.41 2.55 -21.68
C SER A 295 -11.68 2.57 -22.54
N VAL A 296 -11.98 1.45 -23.21
CA VAL A 296 -13.25 1.25 -23.94
C VAL A 296 -14.47 1.31 -23.02
N ASP A 297 -15.61 1.74 -23.57
CA ASP A 297 -16.85 2.03 -22.81
C ASP A 297 -17.31 0.88 -21.92
N LYS A 298 -17.19 -0.37 -22.41
CA LYS A 298 -17.58 -1.55 -21.63
C LYS A 298 -16.77 -1.68 -20.31
N VAL A 299 -15.47 -1.39 -20.36
CA VAL A 299 -14.60 -1.45 -19.18
C VAL A 299 -14.88 -0.26 -18.26
N LYS A 300 -15.04 0.94 -18.82
CA LYS A 300 -15.40 2.14 -18.06
C LYS A 300 -16.72 1.97 -17.31
N GLN A 301 -17.75 1.47 -17.99
CA GLN A 301 -19.06 1.22 -17.41
C GLN A 301 -18.97 0.20 -16.28
N PHE A 302 -18.28 -0.93 -16.51
CA PHE A 302 -18.08 -1.94 -15.48
C PHE A 302 -17.38 -1.36 -14.22
N LEU A 303 -16.24 -0.67 -14.39
CA LEU A 303 -15.48 -0.07 -13.28
C LEU A 303 -16.22 1.06 -12.56
N SER A 304 -17.26 1.63 -13.17
CA SER A 304 -18.10 2.66 -12.54
C SER A 304 -19.30 2.08 -11.79
N GLN A 305 -19.63 0.81 -12.01
CA GLN A 305 -20.80 0.13 -11.42
C GLN A 305 -20.41 -0.86 -10.33
N ILE A 306 -19.24 -1.47 -10.41
CA ILE A 306 -18.76 -2.44 -9.42
C ILE A 306 -18.23 -1.72 -8.17
N GLU A 307 -18.50 -2.27 -7.00
CA GLU A 307 -17.93 -1.78 -5.75
C GLU A 307 -16.43 -2.08 -5.71
N ILE A 308 -15.61 -1.06 -5.44
CA ILE A 308 -14.15 -1.20 -5.34
C ILE A 308 -13.75 -0.95 -3.89
N ILE A 309 -13.28 -2.01 -3.24
CA ILE A 309 -12.73 -1.94 -1.90
C ILE A 309 -11.24 -1.59 -2.02
N ASP A 310 -10.89 -0.33 -1.73
CA ASP A 310 -9.50 0.11 -1.55
C ASP A 310 -9.04 -0.14 -0.10
N PRO A 311 -8.16 -1.13 0.15
CA PRO A 311 -7.73 -1.45 1.51
C PRO A 311 -7.10 -0.26 2.26
N VAL A 312 -6.42 0.66 1.55
CA VAL A 312 -5.80 1.83 2.16
C VAL A 312 -6.87 2.80 2.65
N GLN A 313 -7.88 3.07 1.81
CA GLN A 313 -8.99 3.95 2.17
C GLN A 313 -9.77 3.40 3.36
N ILE A 314 -10.10 2.10 3.35
CA ILE A 314 -10.81 1.46 4.47
C ILE A 314 -9.98 1.53 5.76
N ALA A 315 -8.68 1.25 5.70
CA ALA A 315 -7.81 1.34 6.87
C ALA A 315 -7.74 2.77 7.44
N LEU A 316 -7.65 3.79 6.57
CA LEU A 316 -7.72 5.19 6.99
C LEU A 316 -9.05 5.49 7.71
N GLN A 317 -10.19 5.01 7.19
CA GLN A 317 -11.49 5.17 7.85
C GLN A 317 -11.53 4.50 9.23
N CYS A 318 -10.99 3.28 9.36
CA CYS A 318 -10.90 2.58 10.66
C CYS A 318 -10.07 3.37 11.70
N THR A 319 -9.06 4.14 11.25
CA THR A 319 -8.28 4.99 12.16
C THR A 319 -9.08 6.17 12.71
N ALA A 320 -10.07 6.68 11.96
CA ALA A 320 -10.97 7.72 12.43
C ALA A 320 -11.94 7.17 13.51
N GLN A 321 -12.56 6.02 13.23
CA GLN A 321 -13.58 5.41 14.08
C GLN A 321 -13.02 4.91 15.43
N SER A 322 -11.78 4.42 15.43
CA SER A 322 -11.09 4.01 16.66
C SER A 322 -10.96 5.15 17.68
N PHE A 323 -11.04 6.41 17.23
CA PHE A 323 -10.98 7.59 18.11
C PHE A 323 -12.37 7.98 18.65
N GLU A 324 -13.42 7.96 17.81
CA GLU A 324 -14.79 8.29 18.23
C GLU A 324 -15.29 7.35 19.35
N ILE A 325 -14.94 6.07 19.29
CA ILE A 325 -15.28 5.09 20.34
C ILE A 325 -14.57 5.41 21.65
N VAL A 326 -13.32 5.90 21.60
CA VAL A 326 -12.53 6.23 22.80
C VAL A 326 -13.02 7.53 23.45
N GLU A 327 -13.39 8.55 22.65
CA GLU A 327 -14.02 9.77 23.19
C GLU A 327 -15.40 9.48 23.82
N ALA A 328 -16.22 8.62 23.20
CA ALA A 328 -17.54 8.26 23.73
C ALA A 328 -17.50 7.48 25.05
N ILE A 329 -16.38 6.81 25.36
CA ILE A 329 -16.19 6.07 26.62
C ILE A 329 -15.61 6.96 27.73
N LEU A 330 -14.95 8.07 27.38
CA LEU A 330 -14.24 8.95 28.31
C LEU A 330 -14.94 10.31 28.54
N GLY A 331 -16.00 10.62 27.80
CA GLY A 331 -16.92 11.75 28.05
C GLY A 331 -18.08 11.36 28.97
#